data_AF-B9W4N9-F1
#
_entry.id   AF-B9W4N9-F1
#
_cell.length_a   1.000
_cell.length_b   1.000
_cell.length_c   1.000
_cell.angle_alpha   90.00
_cell.angle_beta   90.00
_cell.angle_gamma   90.00
#
_symmetry.space_group_name_H-M   'P 1'
#
loop_
_entity.id
_entity.type
_entity.pdbx_description
1 polymer ?
#
loop_
_entity_poly.entity_id
_entity_poly.type
_entity_poly.pdbx_seq_one_letter_code
_entity_poly.pdbx_strand_id
1 'polypeptide(L)'
;EGQFVYALSVATLHRADTRGVRLPPAYETYPHLFVTSQVIHEAYAAKMRQEPAVIHMNFTGTCRNPEQRVAYFGEDIGMNNHHAVFHMDWPFWWNEEKYGLHKDRKGELFWYMHHQLITRFDAERLSNDLNEVEPLKWDKPIVDGFYPQTTYRKGGEFPARPDNFKFQDLKDHRVADLEAYEERILEAIAADYVIAADDHHTVTSLNNTEGIDKLGAIIEASSCSVNPHYYGSLHNLGHIMLGRVVDPLGKFGMPPGVMEHFETATRDPAFFRLHKHIDEILFKKHKDSLTPYTHEELDVEGVDIKDVEVDDLETYFEEYDIDMLNALDDAEGLPDVEIKARVQRLNHKPF
;
A
#
# COMPACT_ATOMS: atom_id res chain seq x y z
N GLU A 1 -15.40 15.94 -0.06
CA GLU A 1 -15.92 14.55 0.02
C GLU A 1 -14.87 13.57 0.55
N GLY A 2 -13.67 13.46 -0.03
CA GLY A 2 -12.69 12.43 0.37
C GLY A 2 -12.31 12.47 1.85
N GLN A 3 -12.05 13.66 2.40
CA GLN A 3 -11.78 13.84 3.83
C GLN A 3 -12.93 13.34 4.74
N PHE A 4 -14.18 13.53 4.31
CA PHE A 4 -15.35 13.10 5.08
C PHE A 4 -15.44 11.58 5.12
N VAL A 5 -15.30 10.92 3.97
CA VAL A 5 -15.37 9.45 3.89
C VAL A 5 -14.21 8.81 4.66
N TYR A 6 -12.99 9.31 4.50
CA TYR A 6 -11.84 8.82 5.26
C TYR A 6 -12.08 8.96 6.77
N ALA A 7 -12.48 10.15 7.24
CA ALA A 7 -12.71 10.39 8.65
C ALA A 7 -13.88 9.55 9.21
N LEU A 8 -14.96 9.37 8.44
CA LEU A 8 -16.10 8.56 8.83
C LEU A 8 -15.74 7.07 8.91
N SER A 9 -15.01 6.54 7.93
CA SER A 9 -14.56 5.15 7.93
C SER A 9 -13.65 4.87 9.12
N VAL A 10 -12.62 5.69 9.34
CA VAL A 10 -11.71 5.52 10.48
C VAL A 10 -12.45 5.67 11.81
N ALA A 11 -13.35 6.66 11.94
CA ALA A 11 -14.15 6.83 13.15
C ALA A 11 -15.04 5.61 13.43
N THR A 12 -15.66 5.04 12.40
CA THR A 12 -16.53 3.85 12.52
C THR A 12 -15.74 2.61 12.94
N LEU A 13 -14.49 2.46 12.47
CA LEU A 13 -13.62 1.33 12.84
C LEU A 13 -13.14 1.41 14.29
N HIS A 14 -12.93 2.62 14.82
CA HIS A 14 -12.28 2.82 16.13
C HIS A 14 -13.25 3.04 17.28
N ARG A 15 -14.49 3.46 17.00
CA ARG A 15 -15.48 3.74 18.02
C ARG A 15 -16.10 2.46 18.60
N ALA A 16 -16.23 2.42 19.92
CA ALA A 16 -16.79 1.26 20.61
C ALA A 16 -18.29 1.05 20.32
N ASP A 17 -19.04 2.13 20.08
CA ASP A 17 -20.48 2.10 19.80
C ASP A 17 -20.82 1.66 18.37
N THR A 18 -19.86 1.70 17.45
CA THR A 18 -20.03 1.28 16.04
C THR A 18 -19.50 -0.13 15.78
N ARG A 19 -19.10 -0.87 16.82
CA ARG A 19 -18.68 -2.27 16.68
C ARG A 19 -19.80 -3.11 16.05
N GLY A 20 -19.47 -3.82 14.98
CA GLY A 20 -20.40 -4.65 14.22
C GLY A 20 -21.06 -3.95 13.03
N VAL A 21 -20.85 -2.63 12.87
CA VAL A 21 -21.21 -1.93 11.63
C VAL A 21 -20.30 -2.39 10.50
N ARG A 22 -20.89 -2.75 9.36
CA ARG A 22 -20.14 -3.08 8.14
C ARG A 22 -20.06 -1.86 7.26
N LEU A 23 -18.84 -1.40 7.00
CA LEU A 23 -18.60 -0.34 6.02
C LEU A 23 -18.77 -0.90 4.60
N PRO A 24 -19.32 -0.10 3.67
CA PRO A 24 -19.28 -0.46 2.26
C PRO A 24 -17.82 -0.53 1.79
N PRO A 25 -17.52 -1.36 0.79
CA PRO A 25 -16.17 -1.44 0.24
C PRO A 25 -15.74 -0.10 -0.36
N ALA A 26 -14.44 0.20 -0.29
CA ALA A 26 -13.90 1.45 -0.80
C ALA A 26 -14.12 1.61 -2.31
N TYR A 27 -14.13 0.50 -3.05
CA TYR A 27 -14.37 0.49 -4.51
C TYR A 27 -15.81 0.81 -4.92
N GLU A 28 -16.80 0.68 -4.03
CA GLU A 28 -18.18 1.16 -4.28
C GLU A 28 -18.36 2.58 -3.78
N THR A 29 -17.60 3.01 -2.76
CA THR A 29 -17.70 4.36 -2.20
C THR A 29 -16.95 5.40 -3.05
N TYR A 30 -15.78 5.02 -3.59
CA TYR A 30 -14.96 5.83 -4.50
C TYR A 30 -14.51 5.03 -5.73
N PRO A 31 -15.42 4.70 -6.66
CA PRO A 31 -15.07 3.84 -7.79
C PRO A 31 -13.96 4.42 -8.68
N HIS A 32 -13.84 5.75 -8.81
CA HIS A 32 -12.78 6.43 -9.57
C HIS A 32 -11.35 6.01 -9.22
N LEU A 33 -11.11 5.57 -7.99
CA LEU A 33 -9.78 5.11 -7.56
C LEU A 33 -9.53 3.64 -7.95
N PHE A 34 -10.58 2.87 -8.23
CA PHE A 34 -10.48 1.42 -8.46
C PHE A 34 -10.72 1.01 -9.90
N VAL A 35 -11.38 1.84 -10.72
CA VAL A 35 -11.63 1.53 -12.14
C VAL A 35 -10.85 2.44 -13.09
N THR A 36 -10.60 1.95 -14.30
CA THR A 36 -9.89 2.70 -15.33
C THR A 36 -10.74 3.85 -15.88
N SER A 37 -10.08 4.88 -16.42
CA SER A 37 -10.71 6.07 -17.01
C SER A 37 -11.62 5.71 -18.18
N GLN A 38 -11.29 4.67 -18.94
CA GLN A 38 -12.16 4.14 -20.00
C GLN A 38 -13.50 3.70 -19.43
N VAL A 39 -13.50 2.90 -18.36
CA VAL A 39 -14.73 2.42 -17.71
C VAL A 39 -15.55 3.58 -17.16
N ILE A 40 -14.91 4.59 -16.57
CA ILE A 40 -15.58 5.81 -16.10
C ILE A 40 -16.24 6.56 -17.25
N HIS A 41 -15.55 6.75 -18.38
CA HIS A 41 -16.11 7.46 -19.54
C HIS A 41 -17.29 6.70 -20.17
N GLU A 42 -17.20 5.37 -20.25
CA GLU A 42 -18.30 4.53 -20.72
C GLU A 42 -19.49 4.58 -19.75
N ALA A 43 -19.24 4.60 -18.44
CA ALA A 43 -20.29 4.74 -17.42
C ALA A 43 -20.99 6.11 -17.50
N TYR A 44 -20.23 7.19 -17.72
CA TYR A 44 -20.81 8.52 -17.99
C TYR A 44 -21.66 8.53 -19.26
N ALA A 45 -21.19 7.88 -20.34
CA ALA A 45 -21.96 7.76 -21.57
C ALA A 45 -23.27 6.99 -21.36
N ALA A 46 -23.25 5.90 -20.60
CA ALA A 46 -24.43 5.12 -20.24
C ALA A 46 -25.43 5.95 -19.41
N LYS A 47 -24.94 6.68 -18.39
CA LYS A 47 -25.80 7.57 -17.57
C LYS A 47 -26.41 8.70 -18.39
N MET A 48 -25.66 9.29 -19.33
CA MET A 48 -26.17 10.33 -20.24
C MET A 48 -27.24 9.80 -21.21
N ARG A 49 -27.20 8.51 -21.55
CA ARG A 49 -28.23 7.83 -22.36
C ARG A 49 -29.37 7.24 -21.52
N GLN A 50 -29.22 7.23 -20.19
CA GLN A 50 -30.13 6.58 -19.25
C GLN A 50 -30.33 5.08 -19.53
N GLU A 51 -29.26 4.39 -19.95
CA GLU A 51 -29.27 2.96 -20.30
C GLU A 51 -28.46 2.14 -19.29
N PRO A 52 -29.02 1.05 -18.71
CA PRO A 52 -28.25 0.13 -17.88
C PRO A 52 -27.08 -0.47 -18.66
N ALA A 53 -25.91 -0.56 -18.04
CA ALA A 53 -24.71 -1.05 -18.70
C ALA A 53 -23.84 -1.88 -17.76
N VAL A 54 -23.29 -2.97 -18.29
CA VAL A 54 -22.22 -3.74 -17.66
C VAL A 54 -20.97 -3.56 -18.49
N ILE A 55 -20.00 -2.83 -17.95
CA ILE A 55 -18.81 -2.40 -18.66
C ILE A 55 -17.65 -3.30 -18.24
N HIS A 56 -17.00 -3.94 -19.20
CA HIS A 56 -15.88 -4.85 -18.93
C HIS A 56 -14.59 -4.04 -18.76
N MET A 57 -13.92 -4.22 -17.62
CA MET A 57 -12.64 -3.60 -17.34
C MET A 57 -11.51 -4.57 -17.71
N ASN A 58 -10.60 -4.09 -18.55
CA ASN A 58 -9.33 -4.77 -18.80
C ASN A 58 -8.24 -4.16 -17.92
N PHE A 59 -7.23 -4.97 -17.58
CA PHE A 59 -6.04 -4.50 -16.87
C PHE A 59 -5.24 -3.48 -17.70
N THR A 60 -4.52 -2.60 -17.01
CA THR A 60 -3.76 -1.55 -17.69
C THR A 60 -2.55 -2.10 -18.47
N GLY A 61 -2.01 -1.27 -19.37
CA GLY A 61 -0.79 -1.60 -20.11
C GLY A 61 -1.00 -2.42 -21.38
N THR A 62 0.08 -3.03 -21.87
CA THR A 62 0.07 -3.86 -23.10
C THR A 62 0.91 -5.11 -22.89
N CYS A 63 0.67 -6.15 -23.69
CA CYS A 63 1.36 -7.43 -23.59
C CYS A 63 2.88 -7.35 -23.84
N ARG A 64 3.36 -6.19 -24.30
CA ARG A 64 4.79 -5.90 -24.48
C ARG A 64 5.48 -5.54 -23.17
N ASN A 65 4.74 -5.03 -22.18
CA ASN A 65 5.28 -4.77 -20.86
C ASN A 65 5.18 -6.06 -20.02
N PRO A 66 6.30 -6.67 -19.59
CA PRO A 66 6.29 -7.86 -18.75
C PRO A 66 5.49 -7.67 -17.46
N GLU A 67 5.50 -6.46 -16.91
CA GLU A 67 4.84 -6.14 -15.63
C GLU A 67 3.31 -6.23 -15.73
N GLN A 68 2.74 -6.13 -16.94
CA GLN A 68 1.31 -6.36 -17.14
C GLN A 68 0.88 -7.79 -16.73
N ARG A 69 1.78 -8.78 -16.82
CA ARG A 69 1.44 -10.17 -16.49
C ARG A 69 0.95 -10.33 -15.06
N VAL A 70 1.43 -9.49 -14.14
CA VAL A 70 1.07 -9.49 -12.72
C VAL A 70 0.13 -8.33 -12.36
N ALA A 71 -0.41 -7.61 -13.35
CA ALA A 71 -1.36 -6.51 -13.10
C ALA A 71 -2.62 -6.99 -12.36
N TYR A 72 -3.04 -8.25 -12.58
CA TYR A 72 -4.18 -8.84 -11.88
C TYR A 72 -4.02 -8.88 -10.35
N PHE A 73 -2.80 -8.79 -9.83
CA PHE A 73 -2.53 -8.74 -8.39
C PHE A 73 -2.58 -7.30 -7.87
N GLY A 74 -1.79 -6.40 -8.45
CA GLY A 74 -1.67 -5.01 -8.00
C GLY A 74 -2.91 -4.16 -8.28
N GLU A 75 -3.65 -4.47 -9.35
CA GLU A 75 -4.90 -3.82 -9.73
C GLU A 75 -6.16 -4.52 -9.19
N ASP A 76 -6.01 -5.64 -8.45
CA ASP A 76 -7.16 -6.27 -7.81
C ASP A 76 -7.82 -5.29 -6.83
N ILE A 77 -9.12 -5.12 -6.98
CA ILE A 77 -9.90 -4.20 -6.14
C ILE A 77 -9.89 -4.62 -4.67
N GLY A 78 -9.82 -5.93 -4.40
CA GLY A 78 -9.75 -6.49 -3.06
C GLY A 78 -8.39 -6.27 -2.42
N MET A 79 -7.30 -6.43 -3.17
CA MET A 79 -5.94 -6.11 -2.71
C MET A 79 -5.79 -4.63 -2.36
N ASN A 80 -6.20 -3.74 -3.26
CA ASN A 80 -6.19 -2.30 -3.01
C ASN A 80 -7.06 -1.92 -1.80
N ASN A 81 -8.24 -2.55 -1.65
CA ASN A 81 -9.11 -2.33 -0.50
C ASN A 81 -8.51 -2.90 0.80
N HIS A 82 -7.82 -4.04 0.75
CA HIS A 82 -7.11 -4.62 1.89
C HIS A 82 -6.03 -3.66 2.41
N HIS A 83 -5.21 -3.14 1.51
CA HIS A 83 -4.16 -2.16 1.84
C HIS A 83 -4.75 -0.87 2.44
N ALA A 84 -5.82 -0.33 1.83
CA ALA A 84 -6.50 0.85 2.36
C ALA A 84 -7.10 0.61 3.75
N VAL A 85 -7.79 -0.52 3.98
CA VAL A 85 -8.35 -0.86 5.28
C VAL A 85 -7.26 -1.05 6.32
N PHE A 86 -6.13 -1.68 5.99
CA PHE A 86 -5.01 -1.81 6.91
C PHE A 86 -4.53 -0.45 7.44
N HIS A 87 -4.37 0.54 6.56
CA HIS A 87 -3.98 1.90 6.96
C HIS A 87 -5.11 2.68 7.66
N MET A 88 -6.37 2.30 7.46
CA MET A 88 -7.48 2.83 8.25
C MET A 88 -7.51 2.23 9.66
N ASP A 89 -7.20 0.95 9.81
CA ASP A 89 -7.11 0.23 11.09
C ASP A 89 -5.86 0.65 11.88
N TRP A 90 -4.73 0.89 11.22
CA TRP A 90 -3.47 1.28 11.87
C TRP A 90 -2.92 2.60 11.29
N PRO A 91 -3.63 3.73 11.45
CA PRO A 91 -3.21 4.98 10.83
C PRO A 91 -1.89 5.49 11.43
N PHE A 92 -0.97 5.92 10.57
CA PHE A 92 0.33 6.46 10.99
C PHE A 92 0.19 7.69 11.92
N TRP A 93 -0.86 8.49 11.76
CA TRP A 93 -1.12 9.69 12.56
C TRP A 93 -1.87 9.42 13.89
N TRP A 94 -2.12 8.15 14.24
CA TRP A 94 -2.86 7.80 15.45
C TRP A 94 -2.07 8.15 16.72
N ASN A 95 -2.59 9.08 17.51
CA ASN A 95 -2.03 9.42 18.82
C ASN A 95 -2.85 8.76 19.94
N GLU A 96 -2.23 7.80 20.62
CA GLU A 96 -2.89 7.00 21.66
C GLU A 96 -3.36 7.83 22.85
N GLU A 97 -2.59 8.83 23.27
CA GLU A 97 -2.94 9.72 24.38
C GLU A 97 -4.20 10.55 24.05
N LYS A 98 -4.33 10.98 22.80
CA LYS A 98 -5.45 11.80 22.33
C LYS A 98 -6.72 10.99 22.13
N TYR A 99 -6.60 9.77 21.61
CA TYR A 99 -7.75 8.94 21.23
C TYR A 99 -8.12 7.89 22.28
N GLY A 100 -7.28 7.69 23.30
CA GLY A 100 -7.57 6.79 24.43
C GLY A 100 -7.59 5.31 24.07
N LEU A 101 -7.02 4.93 22.93
CA LEU A 101 -6.92 3.54 22.46
C LEU A 101 -5.47 3.23 22.12
N HIS A 102 -4.89 2.32 22.88
CA HIS A 102 -3.56 1.77 22.64
C HIS A 102 -3.60 0.73 21.51
N LYS A 103 -2.63 0.83 20.61
CA LYS A 103 -2.48 0.01 19.41
C LYS A 103 -1.24 -0.85 19.56
N ASP A 104 -1.46 -2.04 20.13
CA ASP A 104 -0.39 -3.00 20.43
C ASP A 104 0.34 -3.46 19.15
N ARG A 105 1.68 -3.47 19.20
CA ARG A 105 2.60 -3.94 18.15
C ARG A 105 2.37 -3.34 16.76
N LYS A 106 1.91 -2.09 16.69
CA LYS A 106 1.57 -1.39 15.43
C LYS A 106 2.72 -1.37 14.42
N GLY A 107 3.93 -1.03 14.85
CA GLY A 107 5.11 -0.95 13.99
C GLY A 107 5.56 -2.33 13.50
N GLU A 108 5.41 -3.36 14.33
CA GLU A 108 5.69 -4.73 13.90
C GLU A 108 4.66 -5.23 12.89
N LEU A 109 3.37 -4.96 13.11
CA LEU A 109 2.30 -5.29 12.16
C LEU A 109 2.48 -4.56 10.83
N PHE A 110 2.94 -3.31 10.87
CA PHE A 110 3.31 -2.56 9.67
C PHE A 110 4.39 -3.30 8.87
N TRP A 111 5.50 -3.71 9.49
CA TRP A 111 6.52 -4.50 8.82
C TRP A 111 5.95 -5.82 8.28
N TYR A 112 5.26 -6.58 9.13
CA TYR A 112 4.77 -7.91 8.79
C TYR A 112 3.78 -7.90 7.62
N MET A 113 2.83 -6.95 7.60
CA MET A 113 1.86 -6.83 6.50
C MET A 113 2.57 -6.55 5.17
N HIS A 114 3.46 -5.56 5.13
CA HIS A 114 4.17 -5.21 3.90
C HIS A 114 5.13 -6.32 3.46
N HIS A 115 5.82 -6.98 4.38
CA HIS A 115 6.68 -8.13 4.07
C HIS A 115 5.87 -9.29 3.45
N GLN A 116 4.71 -9.63 4.02
CA GLN A 116 3.81 -10.64 3.47
C GLN A 116 3.29 -10.25 2.08
N LEU A 117 2.95 -8.97 1.88
CA LEU A 117 2.44 -8.47 0.60
C LEU A 117 3.52 -8.53 -0.50
N ILE A 118 4.78 -8.17 -0.20
CA ILE A 118 5.91 -8.32 -1.15
C ILE A 118 6.14 -9.79 -1.47
N THR A 119 6.21 -10.65 -0.44
CA THR A 119 6.44 -12.09 -0.61
C THR A 119 5.36 -12.71 -1.48
N ARG A 120 4.10 -12.31 -1.28
CA ARG A 120 3.00 -12.76 -2.12
C ARG A 120 3.15 -12.25 -3.55
N PHE A 121 3.52 -10.99 -3.76
CA PHE A 121 3.77 -10.46 -5.09
C PHE A 121 4.90 -11.19 -5.81
N ASP A 122 6.01 -11.49 -5.13
CA ASP A 122 7.12 -12.28 -5.69
C ASP A 122 6.66 -13.70 -6.09
N ALA A 123 5.73 -14.31 -5.35
CA ALA A 123 5.13 -15.59 -5.75
C ALA A 123 4.29 -15.48 -7.04
N GLU A 124 3.55 -14.39 -7.23
CA GLU A 124 2.83 -14.12 -8.48
C GLU A 124 3.80 -13.87 -9.65
N ARG A 125 4.92 -13.19 -9.39
CA ARG A 125 5.99 -12.99 -10.38
C ARG A 125 6.62 -14.31 -10.81
N LEU A 126 6.95 -15.16 -9.85
CA LEU A 126 7.49 -16.50 -10.10
C LEU A 126 6.52 -17.34 -10.95
N SER A 127 5.21 -17.23 -10.66
CA SER A 127 4.16 -17.92 -11.42
C SER A 127 4.01 -17.44 -12.86
N ASN A 128 4.54 -16.25 -13.19
CA ASN A 128 4.46 -15.61 -14.51
C ASN A 128 5.82 -15.51 -15.24
N ASP A 129 6.80 -16.33 -14.84
CA ASP A 129 8.17 -16.36 -15.35
C ASP A 129 8.88 -14.99 -15.25
N LEU A 130 8.63 -14.26 -14.17
CA LEU A 130 9.31 -13.02 -13.82
C LEU A 130 10.27 -13.25 -12.65
N ASN A 131 11.40 -12.56 -12.66
CA ASN A 131 12.32 -12.53 -11.52
C ASN A 131 11.68 -11.78 -10.35
N GLU A 132 12.18 -12.04 -9.14
CA GLU A 132 11.85 -11.27 -7.94
C GLU A 132 12.03 -9.77 -8.15
N VAL A 133 11.28 -8.98 -7.37
CA VAL A 133 11.39 -7.52 -7.42
C VAL A 133 12.76 -7.07 -6.92
N GLU A 134 13.42 -6.24 -7.72
CA GLU A 134 14.66 -5.58 -7.33
C GLU A 134 14.36 -4.39 -6.38
N PRO A 135 15.14 -4.22 -5.30
CA PRO A 135 14.95 -3.08 -4.40
C PRO A 135 15.22 -1.75 -5.11
N LEU A 136 14.38 -0.77 -4.81
CA LEU A 136 14.54 0.61 -5.24
C LEU A 136 15.90 1.17 -4.75
N LYS A 137 16.56 2.03 -5.52
CA LYS A 137 17.75 2.76 -5.08
C LYS A 137 17.63 4.22 -5.45
N TRP A 138 17.86 5.12 -4.49
CA TRP A 138 17.66 6.57 -4.66
C TRP A 138 18.60 7.18 -5.72
N ASP A 139 19.80 6.62 -5.87
CA ASP A 139 20.84 7.06 -6.82
C ASP A 139 20.62 6.55 -8.26
N LYS A 140 19.73 5.56 -8.44
CA LYS A 140 19.50 4.90 -9.74
C LYS A 140 18.16 5.31 -10.37
N PRO A 141 18.06 5.21 -11.71
CA PRO A 141 16.77 5.38 -12.37
C PRO A 141 15.79 4.26 -11.97
N ILE A 142 14.52 4.63 -11.83
CA ILE A 142 13.39 3.72 -11.68
C ILE A 142 13.15 3.08 -13.03
N VAL A 143 13.50 1.79 -13.15
CA VAL A 143 13.46 1.08 -14.44
C VAL A 143 12.03 0.98 -14.97
N ASP A 144 11.08 0.60 -14.12
CA ASP A 144 9.68 0.41 -14.51
C ASP A 144 8.88 1.71 -14.34
N GLY A 145 8.45 2.26 -15.48
CA GLY A 145 7.42 3.27 -15.53
C GLY A 145 6.04 2.69 -15.23
N PHE A 146 5.07 3.58 -15.08
CA PHE A 146 3.69 3.19 -14.87
C PHE A 146 2.75 4.21 -15.49
N TYR A 147 1.76 3.71 -16.23
CA TYR A 147 0.67 4.54 -16.76
C TYR A 147 -0.65 4.09 -16.12
N PRO A 148 -1.15 4.80 -15.09
CA PRO A 148 -2.30 4.36 -14.31
C PRO A 148 -3.59 4.18 -15.08
N GLN A 149 -3.80 4.91 -16.19
CA GLN A 149 -5.07 4.95 -16.93
C GLN A 149 -6.28 5.17 -16.01
N THR A 150 -6.11 5.95 -14.94
CA THR A 150 -7.15 6.26 -13.95
C THR A 150 -7.34 7.77 -13.86
N THR A 151 -8.49 8.19 -13.36
CA THR A 151 -8.84 9.61 -13.26
C THR A 151 -9.50 9.91 -11.92
N TYR A 152 -9.15 11.05 -11.32
CA TYR A 152 -9.88 11.55 -10.17
C TYR A 152 -11.27 12.03 -10.60
N ARG A 153 -12.26 11.89 -9.70
CA ARG A 153 -13.60 12.49 -9.92
C ARG A 153 -13.51 13.99 -10.23
N LYS A 154 -12.65 14.70 -9.48
CA LYS A 154 -12.30 16.11 -9.67
C LYS A 154 -10.80 16.25 -9.41
N GLY A 155 -10.01 16.50 -10.45
CA GLY A 155 -8.55 16.59 -10.34
C GLY A 155 -7.80 16.23 -11.62
N GLY A 156 -8.48 15.57 -12.56
CA GLY A 156 -7.88 15.12 -13.83
C GLY A 156 -7.30 13.72 -13.73
N GLU A 157 -6.55 13.34 -14.76
CA GLU A 157 -5.90 12.03 -14.83
C GLU A 157 -4.69 11.94 -13.89
N PHE A 158 -4.44 10.74 -13.38
CA PHE A 158 -3.23 10.48 -12.61
C PHE A 158 -1.98 10.65 -13.49
N PRO A 159 -0.87 11.18 -12.93
CA PRO A 159 0.36 11.36 -13.68
C PRO A 159 0.95 10.01 -14.11
N ALA A 160 1.45 9.95 -15.35
CA ALA A 160 2.14 8.79 -15.91
C ALA A 160 3.65 8.94 -15.71
N ARG A 161 4.31 7.93 -15.13
CA ARG A 161 5.76 7.90 -14.98
C ARG A 161 6.40 7.15 -16.16
N PRO A 162 7.31 7.77 -16.94
CA PRO A 162 8.06 7.08 -17.97
C PRO A 162 9.04 6.05 -17.40
N ASP A 163 9.47 5.09 -18.24
CA ASP A 163 10.52 4.14 -17.88
C ASP A 163 11.88 4.84 -17.69
N ASN A 164 12.73 4.25 -16.85
CA ASN A 164 14.08 4.74 -16.53
C ASN A 164 14.13 6.19 -16.04
N PHE A 165 13.10 6.61 -15.30
CA PHE A 165 13.01 7.97 -14.77
C PHE A 165 13.85 8.11 -13.49
N LYS A 166 14.53 9.25 -13.32
CA LYS A 166 15.38 9.51 -12.14
C LYS A 166 14.64 10.29 -11.08
N PHE A 167 14.98 10.03 -9.81
CA PHE A 167 14.55 10.88 -8.71
C PHE A 167 15.06 12.31 -8.89
N GLN A 168 14.22 13.25 -8.48
CA GLN A 168 14.50 14.68 -8.48
C GLN A 168 14.05 15.26 -7.15
N ASP A 169 14.73 16.32 -6.72
CA ASP A 169 14.34 17.03 -5.51
C ASP A 169 12.95 17.66 -5.70
N LEU A 170 12.09 17.46 -4.71
CA LEU A 170 10.83 18.18 -4.59
C LEU A 170 11.09 19.57 -4.00
N LYS A 171 10.09 20.45 -4.12
CA LYS A 171 10.15 21.81 -3.56
C LYS A 171 10.54 21.84 -2.07
N ASP A 172 9.97 20.92 -1.29
CA ASP A 172 10.09 20.91 0.18
C ASP A 172 10.93 19.72 0.71
N HIS A 173 11.32 18.77 -0.16
CA HIS A 173 11.99 17.53 0.22
C HIS A 173 13.09 17.18 -0.78
N ARG A 174 14.31 16.92 -0.31
CA ARG A 174 15.44 16.55 -1.17
C ARG A 174 15.69 15.05 -1.09
N VAL A 175 16.19 14.47 -2.18
CA VAL A 175 16.59 13.05 -2.21
C VAL A 175 17.66 12.77 -1.13
N ALA A 176 18.60 13.70 -0.96
CA ALA A 176 19.65 13.63 0.05
C ALA A 176 19.11 13.56 1.49
N ASP A 177 17.91 14.10 1.75
CA ASP A 177 17.29 14.02 3.07
C ASP A 177 16.82 12.57 3.34
N LEU A 178 16.26 11.89 2.34
CA LEU A 178 15.86 10.47 2.46
C LEU A 178 17.08 9.56 2.65
N GLU A 179 18.16 9.80 1.89
CA GLU A 179 19.41 9.06 2.07
C GLU A 179 19.98 9.24 3.47
N ALA A 180 19.94 10.46 4.02
CA ALA A 180 20.38 10.74 5.38
C ALA A 180 19.49 10.08 6.45
N TYR A 181 18.16 10.03 6.24
CA TYR A 181 17.27 9.30 7.14
C TYR A 181 17.54 7.79 7.11
N GLU A 182 17.75 7.22 5.92
CA GLU A 182 18.11 5.82 5.76
C GLU A 182 19.43 5.48 6.46
N GLU A 183 20.47 6.31 6.29
CA GLU A 183 21.75 6.14 6.97
C GLU A 183 21.61 6.16 8.49
N ARG A 184 20.85 7.12 9.05
CA ARG A 184 20.60 7.19 10.50
C ARG A 184 19.87 5.96 11.05
N ILE A 185 18.92 5.42 10.30
CA ILE A 185 18.20 4.20 10.69
C ILE A 185 19.15 2.99 10.64
N LEU A 186 19.99 2.89 9.61
CA LEU A 186 21.01 1.85 9.50
C LEU A 186 22.04 1.92 10.63
N GLU A 187 22.49 3.12 11.00
CA GLU A 187 23.37 3.33 12.16
C GLU A 187 22.70 2.88 13.46
N ALA A 188 21.42 3.19 13.65
CA ALA A 188 20.66 2.75 14.83
C ALA A 188 20.52 1.22 14.89
N ILE A 189 20.25 0.57 13.75
CA ILE A 189 20.20 -0.90 13.65
C ILE A 189 21.57 -1.51 13.95
N ALA A 190 22.64 -0.98 13.38
CA ALA A 190 24.00 -1.49 13.58
C ALA A 190 24.50 -1.28 15.02
N ALA A 191 24.07 -0.20 15.68
CA ALA A 191 24.37 0.09 17.07
C ALA A 191 23.48 -0.69 18.07
N ASP A 192 22.43 -1.34 17.58
CA ASP A 192 21.41 -2.06 18.37
C ASP A 192 20.60 -1.17 19.32
N TYR A 193 20.46 0.11 18.98
CA TYR A 193 19.66 1.04 19.77
C TYR A 193 19.14 2.26 19.00
N VAL A 194 18.05 2.84 19.50
CA VAL A 194 17.47 4.10 19.00
C VAL A 194 17.60 5.23 20.01
N ILE A 195 17.74 6.46 19.50
CA ILE A 195 17.95 7.69 20.28
C ILE A 195 16.62 8.41 20.48
N ALA A 196 16.24 8.64 21.73
CA ALA A 196 15.04 9.39 22.10
C ALA A 196 15.14 10.90 21.83
N ALA A 197 13.99 11.56 21.65
CA ALA A 197 13.92 13.00 21.36
C ALA A 197 14.14 13.90 22.58
N ASP A 198 13.83 13.40 23.77
CA ASP A 198 13.81 14.13 25.04
C ASP A 198 15.16 14.13 25.76
N ASP A 199 15.96 13.07 25.58
CA ASP A 199 17.34 13.00 26.05
C ASP A 199 18.19 12.13 25.12
N HIS A 200 19.25 12.71 24.53
CA HIS A 200 20.23 11.99 23.71
C HIS A 200 21.00 10.90 24.49
N HIS A 201 20.82 10.83 25.82
CA HIS A 201 21.35 9.76 26.67
C HIS A 201 20.36 8.63 26.97
N THR A 202 19.07 8.79 26.64
CA THR A 202 18.08 7.72 26.79
C THR A 202 18.08 6.87 25.53
N VAL A 203 18.71 5.71 25.66
CA VAL A 203 18.94 4.76 24.58
C VAL A 203 17.99 3.59 24.75
N THR A 204 17.19 3.29 23.73
CA THR A 204 16.31 2.12 23.73
C THR A 204 16.91 1.00 22.90
N SER A 205 17.23 -0.13 23.52
CA SER A 205 17.78 -1.29 22.82
C SER A 205 16.76 -1.91 21.87
N LEU A 206 17.25 -2.37 20.71
CA LEU A 206 16.48 -3.02 19.66
C LEU A 206 16.50 -4.55 19.74
N ASN A 207 17.46 -5.17 20.44
CA ASN A 207 17.56 -6.62 20.64
C ASN A 207 16.58 -7.15 21.71
N ASN A 208 15.34 -6.67 21.69
CA ASN A 208 14.26 -7.16 22.52
C ASN A 208 12.99 -7.36 21.68
N THR A 209 11.94 -7.90 22.29
CA THR A 209 10.65 -8.14 21.64
C THR A 209 9.97 -6.87 21.13
N GLU A 210 10.33 -5.69 21.66
CA GLU A 210 9.75 -4.39 21.28
C GLU A 210 10.58 -3.66 20.22
N GLY A 211 11.78 -4.13 19.88
CA GLY A 211 12.70 -3.42 18.99
C GLY A 211 12.14 -3.26 17.60
N ILE A 212 11.53 -4.32 17.06
CA ILE A 212 10.88 -4.30 15.76
C ILE A 212 9.68 -3.34 15.72
N ASP A 213 8.94 -3.23 16.82
CA ASP A 213 7.79 -2.32 16.91
C ASP A 213 8.25 -0.86 16.87
N LYS A 214 9.30 -0.53 17.63
CA LYS A 214 9.91 0.81 17.63
C LYS A 214 10.54 1.15 16.28
N LEU A 215 11.21 0.19 15.66
CA LEU A 215 11.80 0.37 14.32
C LEU A 215 10.71 0.61 13.27
N GLY A 216 9.62 -0.16 13.30
CA GLY A 216 8.46 0.06 12.43
C GLY A 216 7.83 1.44 12.64
N ALA A 217 7.67 1.86 13.89
CA ALA A 217 7.16 3.19 14.22
C ALA A 217 8.05 4.32 13.68
N ILE A 218 9.38 4.14 13.67
CA ILE A 218 10.35 5.09 13.12
C ILE A 218 10.32 5.12 11.59
N ILE A 219 10.33 3.97 10.92
CA ILE A 219 10.38 3.86 9.45
C ILE A 219 9.10 4.39 8.81
N GLU A 220 7.93 4.02 9.34
CA GLU A 220 6.64 4.58 8.94
C GLU A 220 6.54 6.07 9.35
N ALA A 221 7.29 6.46 10.39
CA ALA A 221 7.18 7.72 11.13
C ALA A 221 5.75 7.97 11.64
N SER A 222 5.26 6.97 12.35
CA SER A 222 4.00 7.09 13.05
C SER A 222 4.10 8.09 14.21
N SER A 223 2.96 8.47 14.81
CA SER A 223 2.94 9.28 16.03
C SER A 223 3.60 8.61 17.23
N CYS A 224 3.85 7.30 17.16
CA CYS A 224 4.63 6.53 18.14
C CYS A 224 6.15 6.56 17.87
N SER A 225 6.61 7.28 16.84
CA SER A 225 8.04 7.42 16.53
C SER A 225 8.76 8.14 17.67
N VAL A 226 9.87 7.54 18.10
CA VAL A 226 10.66 7.94 19.26
C VAL A 226 11.35 9.31 19.02
N ASN A 227 11.75 9.59 17.78
CA ASN A 227 12.35 10.87 17.40
C ASN A 227 12.06 11.23 15.94
N PRO A 228 10.88 11.80 15.64
CA PRO A 228 10.47 12.15 14.27
C PRO A 228 11.40 13.18 13.61
N HIS A 229 12.02 14.07 14.39
CA HIS A 229 12.92 15.09 13.85
C HIS A 229 14.27 14.53 13.42
N TYR A 230 14.77 13.50 14.10
CA TYR A 230 16.05 12.88 13.79
C TYR A 230 15.92 11.81 12.69
N TYR A 231 14.94 10.91 12.81
CA TYR A 231 14.77 9.80 11.87
C TYR A 231 13.86 10.13 10.66
N GLY A 232 13.12 11.24 10.71
CA GLY A 232 12.29 11.68 9.58
C GLY A 232 11.11 10.75 9.30
N SER A 233 10.68 10.71 8.04
CA SER A 233 9.59 9.83 7.55
C SER A 233 9.97 9.17 6.23
N LEU A 234 10.86 8.17 6.30
CA LEU A 234 11.42 7.53 5.12
C LEU A 234 10.33 6.92 4.22
N HIS A 235 9.42 6.13 4.80
CA HIS A 235 8.35 5.47 4.06
C HIS A 235 7.39 6.47 3.41
N ASN A 236 6.77 7.37 4.18
CA ASN A 236 5.75 8.27 3.64
C ASN A 236 6.35 9.30 2.68
N LEU A 237 7.57 9.79 2.94
CA LEU A 237 8.26 10.65 1.98
C LEU A 237 8.63 9.87 0.72
N GLY A 238 9.03 8.60 0.83
CA GLY A 238 9.28 7.74 -0.33
C GLY A 238 8.06 7.61 -1.26
N HIS A 239 6.87 7.45 -0.68
CA HIS A 239 5.60 7.50 -1.41
C HIS A 239 5.38 8.83 -2.14
N ILE A 240 5.60 9.95 -1.45
CA ILE A 240 5.44 11.29 -2.04
C ILE A 240 6.47 11.54 -3.16
N MET A 241 7.73 11.14 -2.95
CA MET A 241 8.80 11.27 -3.94
C MET A 241 8.46 10.49 -5.22
N LEU A 242 7.97 9.26 -5.09
CA LEU A 242 7.54 8.45 -6.24
C LEU A 242 6.28 9.00 -6.91
N GLY A 243 5.30 9.44 -6.12
CA GLY A 243 4.04 9.99 -6.63
C GLY A 243 4.19 11.29 -7.40
N ARG A 244 5.15 12.15 -6.99
CA ARG A 244 5.38 13.48 -7.58
C ARG A 244 6.60 13.58 -8.48
N VAL A 245 7.24 12.47 -8.79
CA VAL A 245 8.50 12.45 -9.55
C VAL A 245 8.38 13.15 -10.92
N VAL A 246 7.17 13.16 -11.51
CA VAL A 246 6.89 13.73 -12.84
C VAL A 246 6.67 15.25 -12.81
N ASP A 247 6.17 15.81 -11.70
CA ASP A 247 5.99 17.26 -11.49
C ASP A 247 6.54 17.72 -10.13
N PRO A 248 7.86 17.60 -9.90
CA PRO A 248 8.46 17.76 -8.57
C PRO A 248 8.35 19.19 -8.01
N LEU A 249 8.25 20.18 -8.90
CA LEU A 249 8.13 21.60 -8.55
C LEU A 249 6.68 22.13 -8.67
N GLY A 250 5.72 21.27 -9.03
CA GLY A 250 4.33 21.67 -9.25
C GLY A 250 4.17 22.67 -10.40
N LYS A 251 5.04 22.61 -11.41
CA LYS A 251 5.04 23.54 -12.54
C LYS A 251 3.81 23.34 -13.42
N PHE A 252 3.37 22.10 -13.55
CA PHE A 252 2.24 21.73 -14.41
C PHE A 252 0.93 21.66 -13.63
N GLY A 253 0.99 21.70 -12.30
CA GLY A 253 -0.19 21.59 -11.44
C GLY A 253 -0.83 20.21 -11.54
N MET A 254 -0.01 19.17 -11.77
CA MET A 254 -0.50 17.80 -11.86
C MET A 254 -1.10 17.36 -10.52
N PRO A 255 -2.17 16.55 -10.53
CA PRO A 255 -2.69 15.96 -9.32
C PRO A 255 -1.68 14.95 -8.72
N PRO A 256 -1.89 14.55 -7.45
CA PRO A 256 -1.09 13.51 -6.80
C PRO A 256 -1.00 12.21 -7.60
N GLY A 257 0.12 11.49 -7.44
CA GLY A 257 0.32 10.19 -8.06
C GLY A 257 -0.46 9.08 -7.38
N VAL A 258 -0.50 7.89 -8.00
CA VAL A 258 -1.13 6.69 -7.41
C VAL A 258 -0.45 6.28 -6.09
N MET A 259 0.83 6.58 -5.93
CA MET A 259 1.57 6.31 -4.70
C MET A 259 1.13 7.16 -3.49
N GLU A 260 0.39 8.25 -3.70
CA GLU A 260 -0.08 9.13 -2.61
C GLU A 260 -1.43 8.67 -2.01
N HIS A 261 -2.00 7.56 -2.50
CA HIS A 261 -3.26 7.00 -2.02
C HIS A 261 -3.13 5.52 -1.68
N PHE A 262 -3.60 5.10 -0.51
CA PHE A 262 -3.56 3.69 -0.13
C PHE A 262 -4.45 2.82 -1.04
N GLU A 263 -5.50 3.41 -1.61
CA GLU A 263 -6.43 2.76 -2.52
C GLU A 263 -5.84 2.47 -3.91
N THR A 264 -4.72 3.10 -4.28
CA THR A 264 -4.13 2.96 -5.63
C THR A 264 -2.64 2.66 -5.64
N ALA A 265 -1.95 2.74 -4.49
CA ALA A 265 -0.51 2.56 -4.41
C ALA A 265 -0.04 1.20 -4.92
N THR A 266 -0.74 0.10 -4.61
CA THR A 266 -0.32 -1.26 -5.02
C THR A 266 -0.42 -1.51 -6.53
N ARG A 267 -1.03 -0.59 -7.29
CA ARG A 267 -1.09 -0.67 -8.75
C ARG A 267 0.26 -0.32 -9.40
N ASP A 268 1.05 0.51 -8.73
CA ASP A 268 2.33 0.96 -9.27
C ASP A 268 3.43 -0.08 -8.99
N PRO A 269 4.14 -0.59 -10.00
CA PRO A 269 5.28 -1.50 -9.79
C PRO A 269 6.36 -0.92 -8.86
N ALA A 270 6.52 0.41 -8.81
CA ALA A 270 7.45 1.07 -7.91
C ALA A 270 7.05 0.94 -6.43
N PHE A 271 5.78 0.65 -6.13
CA PHE A 271 5.33 0.34 -4.78
C PHE A 271 6.09 -0.86 -4.22
N PHE A 272 6.08 -1.98 -4.94
CA PHE A 272 6.74 -3.21 -4.50
C PHE A 272 8.26 -3.02 -4.40
N ARG A 273 8.86 -2.24 -5.31
CA ARG A 273 10.30 -1.91 -5.28
C ARG A 273 10.67 -1.06 -4.05
N LEU A 274 9.84 -0.07 -3.69
CA LEU A 274 10.04 0.75 -2.49
C LEU A 274 9.93 -0.11 -1.22
N HIS A 275 8.90 -0.95 -1.16
CA HIS A 275 8.68 -1.80 0.01
C HIS A 275 9.75 -2.89 0.14
N LYS A 276 10.21 -3.47 -0.97
CA LYS A 276 11.37 -4.40 -0.99
C LYS A 276 12.64 -3.71 -0.49
N HIS A 277 12.89 -2.46 -0.88
CA HIS A 277 14.01 -1.67 -0.35
C HIS A 277 13.92 -1.49 1.17
N ILE A 278 12.76 -1.09 1.69
CA ILE A 278 12.56 -0.93 3.14
C ILE A 278 12.71 -2.27 3.88
N ASP A 279 12.12 -3.33 3.35
CA ASP A 279 12.18 -4.66 3.95
C ASP A 279 13.60 -5.24 3.97
N GLU A 280 14.31 -5.23 2.83
CA GLU A 280 15.66 -5.82 2.74
C GLU A 280 16.74 -4.96 3.40
N ILE A 281 16.69 -3.64 3.20
CA ILE A 281 17.78 -2.77 3.65
C ILE A 281 17.67 -2.47 5.14
N LEU A 282 16.45 -2.41 5.70
CA LEU A 282 16.24 -2.02 7.09
C LEU A 282 15.79 -3.20 7.95
N PHE A 283 14.60 -3.75 7.69
CA PHE A 283 14.01 -4.74 8.58
C PHE A 283 14.77 -6.07 8.57
N LYS A 284 15.16 -6.56 7.40
CA LYS A 284 15.92 -7.81 7.26
C LYS A 284 17.28 -7.70 7.94
N LYS A 285 17.99 -6.58 7.82
CA LYS A 285 19.26 -6.38 8.55
C LYS A 285 19.10 -6.43 10.06
N HIS A 286 18.03 -5.82 10.58
CA HIS A 286 17.72 -5.90 12.00
C HIS A 286 17.37 -7.33 12.41
N LYS A 287 16.52 -8.04 11.65
CA LYS A 287 16.15 -9.44 11.94
C LYS A 287 17.36 -10.38 11.86
N ASP A 288 18.25 -10.19 10.89
CA ASP A 288 19.48 -10.97 10.71
C ASP A 288 20.49 -10.72 11.86
N SER A 289 20.39 -9.60 12.58
CA SER A 289 21.21 -9.33 13.78
C SER A 289 20.68 -9.98 15.07
N LEU A 290 19.42 -10.44 15.08
CA LEU A 290 18.84 -11.09 16.25
C LEU A 290 19.43 -12.49 16.45
N THR A 291 19.42 -12.97 17.69
CA THR A 291 19.88 -14.32 17.98
C THR A 291 18.89 -15.34 17.38
N PRO A 292 19.35 -16.28 16.53
CA PRO A 292 18.48 -17.33 16.00
C PRO A 292 17.86 -18.17 17.12
N TYR A 293 16.63 -18.62 16.91
CA TYR A 293 15.96 -19.49 17.86
C TYR A 293 16.75 -20.78 18.11
N THR A 294 16.84 -21.16 19.37
CA THR A 294 17.45 -22.40 19.82
C THR A 294 16.48 -23.58 19.65
N HIS A 295 17.01 -24.81 19.65
CA HIS A 295 16.16 -26.00 19.61
C HIS A 295 15.13 -26.01 20.74
N GLU A 296 15.53 -25.64 21.96
CA GLU A 296 14.65 -25.62 23.13
C GLU A 296 13.50 -24.61 23.02
N GLU A 297 13.66 -23.54 22.23
CA GLU A 297 12.61 -22.54 21.98
C GLU A 297 11.62 -22.95 20.89
N LEU A 298 12.04 -23.80 19.95
CA LEU A 298 11.22 -24.28 18.83
C LEU A 298 10.58 -25.64 19.11
N ASP A 299 11.19 -26.43 20.00
CA ASP A 299 10.74 -27.78 20.32
C ASP A 299 9.45 -27.72 21.15
N VAL A 300 8.48 -28.53 20.73
CA VAL A 300 7.21 -28.70 21.44
C VAL A 300 7.22 -30.11 22.01
N GLU A 301 7.70 -30.23 23.25
CA GLU A 301 7.91 -31.53 23.90
C GLU A 301 6.67 -32.45 23.79
N GLY A 302 6.88 -33.64 23.21
CA GLY A 302 5.86 -34.67 23.10
C GLY A 302 4.91 -34.51 21.89
N VAL A 303 5.17 -33.57 20.99
CA VAL A 303 4.41 -33.39 19.74
C VAL A 303 5.28 -33.69 18.53
N ASP A 304 4.96 -34.75 17.81
CA ASP A 304 5.62 -35.12 16.55
C ASP A 304 4.63 -34.99 15.38
N ILE A 305 5.00 -34.21 14.36
CA ILE A 305 4.28 -34.16 13.09
C ILE A 305 4.67 -35.41 12.27
N LYS A 306 3.75 -36.36 12.13
CA LYS A 306 4.00 -37.63 11.44
C LYS A 306 3.73 -37.58 9.95
N ASP A 307 2.72 -36.81 9.55
CA ASP A 307 2.25 -36.71 8.17
C ASP A 307 1.49 -35.40 7.95
N VAL A 308 1.54 -34.87 6.73
CA VAL A 308 0.82 -33.66 6.30
C VAL A 308 0.25 -33.92 4.91
N GLU A 309 -1.08 -34.01 4.83
CA GLU A 309 -1.82 -34.17 3.58
C GLU A 309 -2.55 -32.87 3.25
N VAL A 310 -2.58 -32.49 1.97
CA VAL A 310 -3.25 -31.30 1.44
C VAL A 310 -4.02 -31.69 0.17
N ASP A 311 -5.23 -31.19 0.03
CA ASP A 311 -6.06 -31.39 -1.18
C ASP A 311 -5.49 -30.64 -2.40
N ASP A 312 -6.10 -30.85 -3.58
CA ASP A 312 -5.65 -30.24 -4.83
C ASP A 312 -5.74 -28.70 -4.80
N LEU A 313 -4.60 -28.03 -4.99
CA LEU A 313 -4.49 -26.58 -5.03
C LEU A 313 -4.74 -26.06 -6.46
N GLU A 314 -5.96 -25.63 -6.75
CA GLU A 314 -6.34 -25.12 -8.07
C GLU A 314 -6.77 -23.64 -8.03
N THR A 315 -6.16 -22.81 -8.88
CA THR A 315 -6.53 -21.41 -9.10
C THR A 315 -7.30 -21.21 -10.40
N TYR A 316 -8.18 -20.22 -10.44
CA TYR A 316 -8.94 -19.83 -11.63
C TYR A 316 -9.29 -18.34 -11.60
N PHE A 317 -9.70 -17.79 -12.74
CA PHE A 317 -10.23 -16.42 -12.81
C PHE A 317 -11.76 -16.44 -12.85
N GLU A 318 -12.38 -15.54 -12.11
CA GLU A 318 -13.83 -15.32 -12.12
C GLU A 318 -14.19 -13.87 -12.40
N GLU A 319 -15.40 -13.65 -12.92
CA GLU A 319 -15.94 -12.32 -13.15
C GLU A 319 -16.62 -11.79 -11.88
N TYR A 320 -16.32 -10.55 -11.52
CA TYR A 320 -16.90 -9.86 -10.38
C TYR A 320 -17.46 -8.50 -10.81
N ASP A 321 -18.69 -8.19 -10.38
CA ASP A 321 -19.37 -6.94 -10.73
C ASP A 321 -19.29 -5.93 -9.58
N ILE A 322 -18.94 -4.69 -9.91
CA ILE A 322 -18.85 -3.56 -8.98
C ILE A 322 -19.94 -2.54 -9.34
N ASP A 323 -20.62 -1.99 -8.33
CA ASP A 323 -21.57 -0.91 -8.52
C ASP A 323 -20.86 0.44 -8.76
N MET A 324 -21.23 1.13 -9.84
CA MET A 324 -20.63 2.40 -10.27
C MET A 324 -21.48 3.63 -9.92
N LEU A 325 -22.64 3.48 -9.25
CA LEU A 325 -23.58 4.57 -8.98
C LEU A 325 -22.92 5.78 -8.31
N ASN A 326 -22.07 5.58 -7.29
CA ASN A 326 -21.40 6.67 -6.57
C ASN A 326 -20.37 7.44 -7.40
N ALA A 327 -19.92 6.89 -8.53
CA ALA A 327 -19.05 7.60 -9.47
C ALA A 327 -19.83 8.58 -10.36
N LEU A 328 -21.14 8.40 -10.51
CA LEU A 328 -21.97 9.16 -11.42
C LEU A 328 -22.56 10.38 -10.71
N ASP A 329 -22.93 11.38 -11.51
CA ASP A 329 -23.68 12.53 -11.03
C ASP A 329 -25.18 12.28 -11.26
N ASP A 330 -25.99 12.51 -10.22
CA ASP A 330 -27.45 12.40 -10.31
C ASP A 330 -28.08 13.75 -10.61
N ALA A 331 -29.18 13.69 -11.38
CA ALA A 331 -29.99 14.85 -11.71
C ALA A 331 -31.37 14.70 -11.06
N GLU A 332 -31.85 15.80 -10.46
CA GLU A 332 -33.17 15.82 -9.80
C GLU A 332 -34.28 15.40 -10.77
N GLY A 333 -35.03 14.36 -10.39
CA GLY A 333 -36.18 13.86 -11.15
C GLY A 333 -35.88 12.75 -12.17
N LEU A 334 -34.62 12.33 -12.32
CA LEU A 334 -34.26 11.14 -13.11
C LEU A 334 -34.07 9.92 -12.19
N PRO A 335 -34.58 8.73 -12.58
CA PRO A 335 -34.34 7.51 -11.83
C PRO A 335 -32.88 7.05 -11.98
N ASP A 336 -32.38 6.35 -10.97
CA ASP A 336 -31.07 5.70 -11.06
C ASP A 336 -31.10 4.57 -12.06
N VAL A 337 -29.98 4.45 -12.77
CA VAL A 337 -29.77 3.46 -13.82
C VAL A 337 -28.66 2.55 -13.35
N GLU A 338 -28.91 1.24 -13.36
CA GLU A 338 -27.95 0.25 -12.90
C GLU A 338 -26.76 0.18 -13.87
N ILE A 339 -25.61 0.67 -13.41
CA ILE A 339 -24.35 0.66 -14.17
C ILE A 339 -23.31 -0.07 -13.32
N LYS A 340 -22.71 -1.11 -13.91
CA LYS A 340 -21.73 -1.96 -13.23
C LYS A 340 -20.43 -2.04 -14.01
N ALA A 341 -19.31 -2.14 -13.29
CA ALA A 341 -18.02 -2.48 -13.85
C ALA A 341 -17.73 -3.97 -13.58
N ARG A 342 -17.44 -4.73 -14.62
CA ARG A 342 -17.09 -6.15 -14.53
C ARG A 342 -15.58 -6.32 -14.61
N VAL A 343 -15.01 -6.94 -13.59
CA VAL A 343 -13.56 -7.17 -13.46
C VAL A 343 -13.28 -8.67 -13.39
N GLN A 344 -12.14 -9.11 -13.94
CA GLN A 344 -11.65 -10.47 -13.74
C GLN A 344 -10.77 -10.53 -12.50
N ARG A 345 -11.01 -11.50 -11.60
CA ARG A 345 -10.28 -11.64 -10.34
C ARG A 345 -9.77 -13.06 -10.17
N LEU A 346 -8.59 -13.18 -9.56
CA LEU A 346 -8.02 -14.48 -9.20
C LEU A 346 -8.79 -15.07 -8.01
N ASN A 347 -9.12 -16.35 -8.11
CA ASN A 347 -9.75 -17.13 -7.05
C ASN A 347 -9.14 -18.55 -7.00
N HIS A 348 -9.48 -19.33 -5.97
CA HIS A 348 -9.04 -20.71 -5.82
C HIS A 348 -10.16 -21.62 -5.29
N LYS A 349 -10.04 -22.92 -5.55
CA LYS A 349 -10.95 -23.91 -4.96
C LYS A 349 -10.63 -24.11 -3.47
N PRO A 350 -11.63 -24.48 -2.63
CA PRO A 350 -11.36 -24.90 -1.25
C PRO A 350 -10.50 -26.16 -1.22
N PHE A 351 -9.56 -26.23 -0.27
CA PHE A 351 -8.63 -27.33 -0.03
C PHE A 351 -8.39 -27.52 1.47
#